data_AF-A0A6S7IQG7-F1
#
_entry.id   AF-A0A6S7IQG7-F1
#
_cell.length_a   1.000
_cell.length_b   1.000
_cell.length_c   1.000
_cell.angle_alpha   90.00
_cell.angle_beta   90.00
_cell.angle_gamma   90.00
#
_symmetry.space_group_name_H-M   'P 1'
#
loop_
_entity.id
_entity.type
_entity.pdbx_description
1 polymer ?
#
loop_
_entity_poly.entity_id
_entity_poly.type
_entity_poly.pdbx_seq_one_letter_code
_entity_poly.pdbx_strand_id
1 'polypeptide(L)'
;MASEYVTDDSENESMSESMSCSSSSDQDNSEIVEDVLAGSYQPYAHEPLAETSDEDEQEEVDVDGIPLQEIEDRYEGIQTIENWCCCGHCDARLLFGPREYRCCHEIDAANVFKSEPTEPVQCVTEHPDFNAVVLHPRVLQVAANGLRTRQGK
;
A
#
# COMPACT_ATOMS: atom_id res chain seq x y z
N MET A 1 17.16 59.66 -0.79
CA MET A 1 15.73 59.73 -1.16
C MET A 1 15.25 58.29 -1.08
N ALA A 2 14.86 57.83 0.10
CA ALA A 2 13.50 57.92 0.66
C ALA A 2 12.53 57.18 -0.29
N SER A 3 12.18 55.92 0.04
CA SER A 3 10.93 55.52 0.73
C SER A 3 9.88 55.20 -0.36
N GLU A 4 8.99 54.20 -0.33
CA GLU A 4 8.21 53.62 0.76
C GLU A 4 7.71 52.21 0.36
N TYR A 5 7.40 51.42 1.38
CA TYR A 5 6.67 50.15 1.33
C TYR A 5 5.20 50.37 0.92
N VAL A 6 4.61 49.42 0.19
CA VAL A 6 3.18 49.09 0.33
C VAL A 6 3.03 47.57 0.25
N THR A 7 2.72 46.98 1.40
CA THR A 7 2.07 45.68 1.57
C THR A 7 0.59 45.84 1.25
N ASP A 8 0.01 44.90 0.51
CA ASP A 8 -1.44 44.71 0.47
C ASP A 8 -1.75 43.22 0.70
N ASP A 9 -2.76 43.05 1.54
CA ASP A 9 -3.16 41.91 2.35
C ASP A 9 -4.23 41.07 1.62
N SER A 10 -4.71 40.02 2.28
CA SER A 10 -6.04 39.42 2.09
C SER A 10 -6.15 38.32 1.01
N GLU A 11 -6.67 37.12 1.26
CA GLU A 11 -7.41 36.60 2.42
C GLU A 11 -7.32 35.07 2.45
N ASN A 12 -7.11 34.54 3.66
CA ASN A 12 -7.10 33.13 4.02
C ASN A 12 -8.55 32.72 4.38
N GLU A 13 -9.19 31.95 3.51
CA GLU A 13 -10.49 31.36 3.80
C GLU A 13 -10.29 30.05 4.59
N SER A 14 -10.02 30.19 5.88
CA SER A 14 -10.07 29.13 6.87
C SER A 14 -11.53 28.78 7.16
N MET A 15 -12.01 27.65 6.65
CA MET A 15 -13.31 27.08 7.03
C MET A 15 -13.20 26.38 8.39
N SER A 16 -13.52 27.12 9.46
CA SER A 16 -13.70 26.58 10.81
C SER A 16 -15.18 26.29 11.07
N GLU A 17 -15.54 25.01 11.01
CA GLU A 17 -16.86 24.50 11.42
C GLU A 17 -16.89 24.43 12.96
N SER A 18 -17.36 25.51 13.61
CA SER A 18 -17.54 25.55 15.06
C SER A 18 -18.87 24.87 15.44
N MET A 19 -18.78 23.67 15.99
CA MET A 19 -19.92 22.92 16.53
C MET A 19 -20.24 23.44 17.93
N SER A 20 -21.32 24.21 18.05
CA SER A 20 -21.82 24.71 19.33
C SER A 20 -22.69 23.66 20.01
N CYS A 21 -22.12 22.92 20.95
CA CYS A 21 -22.88 22.08 21.87
C CYS A 21 -23.42 22.94 23.03
N SER A 22 -24.72 23.21 23.01
CA SER A 22 -25.43 23.88 24.09
C SER A 22 -25.47 22.96 25.32
N SER A 23 -24.71 23.32 26.36
CA SER A 23 -24.82 22.69 27.68
C SER A 23 -26.03 23.27 28.42
N SER A 24 -27.14 22.54 28.42
CA SER A 24 -28.27 22.83 29.32
C SER A 24 -27.95 22.21 30.68
N SER A 25 -27.71 23.08 31.67
CA SER A 25 -27.62 22.68 33.08
C SER A 25 -29.03 22.66 33.66
N ASP A 26 -29.66 21.48 33.67
CA ASP A 26 -30.85 21.23 34.48
C ASP A 26 -30.43 20.48 35.74
N GLN A 27 -30.33 21.24 36.83
CA GLN A 27 -30.12 20.72 38.17
C GLN A 27 -31.51 20.45 38.77
N ASP A 28 -32.04 19.25 38.55
CA ASP A 28 -33.26 18.78 39.22
C ASP A 28 -32.92 17.63 40.17
N ASN A 29 -33.05 17.94 41.46
CA ASN A 29 -32.93 17.01 42.57
C ASN A 29 -34.16 16.09 42.59
N SER A 30 -34.02 14.91 42.00
CA SER A 30 -35.00 13.84 42.11
C SER A 30 -34.38 12.60 42.75
N GLU A 31 -35.07 12.10 43.77
CA GLU A 31 -34.75 10.90 44.52
C GLU A 31 -34.50 9.73 43.57
N ILE A 32 -33.34 9.08 43.74
CA ILE A 32 -33.03 7.81 43.07
C ILE A 32 -34.03 6.74 43.51
N VAL A 33 -35.10 6.59 42.74
CA VAL A 33 -35.96 5.41 42.79
C VAL A 33 -35.18 4.25 42.15
N GLU A 34 -34.61 3.41 43.00
CA GLU A 34 -34.39 2.00 42.64
C GLU A 34 -35.75 1.42 42.25
N ASP A 35 -35.96 1.16 40.95
CA ASP A 35 -36.46 -0.10 40.41
C ASP A 35 -36.81 0.08 38.92
N VAL A 36 -36.66 -0.99 38.14
CA VAL A 36 -36.96 -1.14 36.70
C VAL A 36 -35.88 -0.66 35.71
N LEU A 37 -34.71 -1.31 35.74
CA LEU A 37 -34.09 -1.80 34.49
C LEU A 37 -33.18 -3.00 34.78
N ALA A 38 -33.78 -4.09 35.28
CA ALA A 38 -33.13 -5.40 35.41
C ALA A 38 -32.95 -6.09 34.04
N GLY A 39 -32.41 -5.35 33.08
CA GLY A 39 -31.94 -5.86 31.80
C GLY A 39 -30.53 -5.33 31.63
N SER A 40 -29.53 -6.10 32.09
CA SER A 40 -28.13 -5.80 31.84
C SER A 40 -27.91 -5.87 30.33
N TYR A 41 -28.03 -4.73 29.66
CA TYR A 41 -27.67 -4.61 28.25
C TYR A 41 -26.18 -4.93 28.18
N GLN A 42 -25.88 -6.10 27.64
CA GLN A 42 -24.52 -6.57 27.47
C GLN A 42 -24.17 -6.37 26.00
N PRO A 43 -23.33 -5.37 25.66
CA PRO A 43 -22.86 -5.17 24.30
C PRO A 43 -22.28 -6.49 23.76
N TYR A 44 -22.55 -6.80 22.49
CA TYR A 44 -22.05 -7.99 21.79
C TYR A 44 -22.66 -9.35 22.23
N ALA A 45 -23.65 -9.39 23.13
CA ALA A 45 -24.24 -10.64 23.62
C ALA A 45 -25.04 -11.46 22.59
N HIS A 46 -25.36 -10.86 21.44
CA HIS A 46 -26.12 -11.50 20.36
C HIS A 46 -25.34 -11.57 19.05
N GLU A 47 -24.06 -11.23 19.10
CA GLU A 47 -23.20 -11.39 17.94
C GLU A 47 -22.72 -12.84 17.87
N PRO A 48 -22.64 -13.43 16.67
CA PRO A 48 -22.09 -14.76 16.51
C PRO A 48 -20.67 -14.81 17.08
N LEU A 49 -20.36 -15.85 17.86
CA LEU A 49 -18.99 -16.11 18.31
C LEU A 49 -18.12 -16.27 17.06
N ALA A 50 -17.02 -15.54 16.99
CA ALA A 50 -16.04 -15.73 15.92
C ALA A 50 -15.62 -17.19 15.90
N GLU A 51 -15.65 -17.80 14.72
CA GLU A 51 -15.11 -19.13 14.51
C GLU A 51 -13.60 -19.03 14.80
N THR A 52 -13.17 -19.48 15.98
CA THR A 52 -11.75 -19.79 16.24
C THR A 52 -11.48 -21.15 15.59
N SER A 53 -11.63 -21.21 14.28
CA SER A 53 -11.15 -22.38 13.56
C SER A 53 -9.64 -22.24 13.50
N ASP A 54 -8.95 -22.99 14.35
CA ASP A 54 -7.55 -23.40 14.12
C ASP A 54 -7.46 -24.31 12.85
N GLU A 55 -8.35 -24.12 11.89
CA GLU A 55 -8.47 -24.87 10.64
C GLU A 55 -7.91 -23.95 9.55
N ASP A 56 -6.60 -24.12 9.36
CA ASP A 56 -5.79 -23.53 8.33
C ASP A 56 -5.72 -21.99 8.38
N GLU A 57 -4.79 -21.47 9.21
CA GLU A 57 -4.11 -20.21 8.91
C GLU A 57 -3.44 -20.34 7.53
N GLN A 58 -4.24 -20.27 6.46
CA GLN A 58 -3.74 -20.20 5.11
C GLN A 58 -3.00 -18.88 5.02
N GLU A 59 -1.67 -18.97 5.08
CA GLU A 59 -0.79 -17.83 4.83
C GLU A 59 -1.26 -17.15 3.56
N GLU A 60 -1.71 -15.90 3.68
CA GLU A 60 -2.14 -15.13 2.53
C GLU A 60 -0.93 -14.97 1.59
N VAL A 61 -1.06 -15.51 0.38
CA VAL A 61 -0.05 -15.40 -0.67
C VAL A 61 -0.50 -14.43 -1.74
N ASP A 62 0.45 -13.81 -2.41
CA ASP A 62 0.16 -12.87 -3.49
C ASP A 62 0.09 -13.53 -4.88
N VAL A 63 0.03 -12.70 -5.93
CA VAL A 63 -0.16 -13.15 -7.32
C VAL A 63 1.01 -13.97 -7.88
N ASP A 64 2.21 -13.88 -7.30
CA ASP A 64 3.34 -14.76 -7.67
C ASP A 64 3.66 -15.76 -6.54
N GLY A 65 2.71 -16.01 -5.64
CA GLY A 65 2.80 -17.06 -4.63
C GLY A 65 3.74 -16.76 -3.46
N ILE A 66 4.12 -15.51 -3.24
CA ILE A 66 4.97 -15.12 -2.09
C ILE A 66 4.05 -14.82 -0.90
N PRO A 67 4.32 -15.38 0.29
CA PRO A 67 3.59 -15.03 1.51
C PRO A 67 3.66 -13.52 1.78
N LEU A 68 2.52 -12.90 2.10
CA LEU A 68 2.45 -11.46 2.36
C LEU A 68 3.35 -11.04 3.52
N GLN A 69 3.43 -11.86 4.57
CA GLN A 69 4.32 -11.63 5.71
C GLN A 69 5.80 -11.56 5.27
N GLU A 70 6.23 -12.41 4.34
CA GLU A 70 7.62 -12.40 3.86
C GLU A 70 7.94 -11.11 3.10
N ILE A 71 6.99 -10.59 2.32
CA ILE A 71 7.12 -9.31 1.63
C ILE A 71 7.23 -8.15 2.63
N GLU A 72 6.45 -8.19 3.71
CA GLU A 72 6.50 -7.19 4.78
C GLU A 72 7.84 -7.22 5.51
N ASP A 73 8.34 -8.41 5.88
CA ASP A 73 9.63 -8.57 6.54
C ASP A 73 10.79 -8.00 5.71
N ARG A 74 10.75 -8.18 4.38
CA ARG A 74 11.73 -7.59 3.45
C ARG A 74 11.63 -6.07 3.42
N TYR A 75 10.42 -5.52 3.37
CA TYR A 75 10.15 -4.08 3.36
C TYR A 75 10.60 -3.39 4.65
N GLU A 76 10.39 -4.03 5.80
CA GLU A 76 10.84 -3.54 7.11
C GLU A 76 12.36 -3.70 7.33
N GLY A 77 13.04 -4.40 6.41
CA GLY A 77 14.48 -4.65 6.48
C GLY A 77 14.87 -5.73 7.51
N ILE A 78 13.91 -6.54 7.96
CA ILE A 78 14.16 -7.72 8.80
C ILE A 78 14.98 -8.73 7.99
N GLN A 79 14.63 -8.89 6.71
CA GLN A 79 15.39 -9.70 5.76
C GLN A 79 16.32 -8.82 4.90
N THR A 80 17.60 -9.19 4.84
CA THR A 80 18.57 -8.52 3.97
C THR A 80 18.39 -8.94 2.51
N ILE A 81 18.86 -8.11 1.57
CA ILE A 81 18.74 -8.40 0.13
C ILE A 81 19.40 -9.72 -0.28
N GLU A 82 20.47 -10.13 0.39
CA GLU A 82 21.18 -11.38 0.13
C GLU A 82 20.32 -12.61 0.45
N ASN A 83 19.31 -12.47 1.30
CA ASN A 83 18.44 -13.58 1.72
C ASN A 83 17.36 -13.91 0.69
N TRP A 84 16.96 -12.94 -0.15
CA TRP A 84 15.84 -13.12 -1.09
C TRP A 84 16.20 -12.82 -2.55
N CYS A 85 17.26 -12.06 -2.81
CA CYS A 85 17.68 -11.79 -4.18
C CYS A 85 18.51 -12.94 -4.75
N CYS A 86 17.91 -13.72 -5.64
CA CYS A 86 18.60 -14.81 -6.34
C CYS A 86 19.34 -14.38 -7.63
N CYS A 87 19.02 -13.22 -8.21
CA CYS A 87 19.68 -12.76 -9.45
C CYS A 87 20.96 -11.95 -9.21
N GLY A 88 21.21 -11.47 -8.00
CA GLY A 88 22.36 -10.62 -7.67
C GLY A 88 22.32 -9.18 -8.23
N HIS A 89 21.20 -8.77 -8.84
CA HIS A 89 21.06 -7.46 -9.50
C HIS A 89 19.99 -6.55 -8.87
N CYS A 90 19.21 -7.04 -7.90
CA CYS A 90 18.25 -6.18 -7.19
C CYS A 90 19.01 -5.18 -6.29
N ASP A 91 18.42 -4.01 -6.06
CA ASP A 91 18.95 -2.99 -5.16
C ASP A 91 17.83 -2.41 -4.29
N ALA A 92 17.87 -2.71 -2.99
CA ALA A 92 16.85 -2.28 -2.03
C ALA A 92 16.72 -0.74 -1.93
N ARG A 93 17.76 0.02 -2.30
CA ARG A 93 17.72 1.49 -2.30
C ARG A 93 16.80 2.08 -3.36
N LEU A 94 16.43 1.29 -4.36
CA LEU A 94 15.53 1.69 -5.46
C LEU A 94 14.08 1.24 -5.22
N LEU A 95 13.81 0.57 -4.10
CA LEU A 95 12.50 0.02 -3.75
C LEU A 95 11.81 0.92 -2.73
N PHE A 96 10.56 1.27 -2.98
CA PHE A 96 9.76 2.17 -2.16
C PHE A 96 8.53 1.51 -1.55
N GLY A 97 7.97 0.49 -2.21
CA GLY A 97 6.77 -0.21 -1.75
C GLY A 97 7.04 -1.68 -1.42
N PRO A 98 6.27 -2.31 -0.51
CA PRO A 98 6.44 -3.72 -0.16
C PRO A 98 6.38 -4.63 -1.39
N ARG A 99 5.45 -4.38 -2.31
CA ARG A 99 5.32 -5.13 -3.57
C ARG A 99 6.56 -5.08 -4.49
N GLU A 100 7.50 -4.17 -4.25
CA GLU A 100 8.72 -4.05 -5.05
C GLU A 100 9.88 -4.90 -4.49
N TYR A 101 9.77 -5.43 -3.26
CA TYR A 101 10.76 -6.32 -2.62
C TYR A 101 10.72 -7.74 -3.16
N ARG A 102 10.93 -7.85 -4.48
CA ARG A 102 10.83 -9.10 -5.25
C ARG A 102 12.02 -9.25 -6.17
N CYS A 103 12.53 -10.48 -6.24
CA CYS A 103 13.52 -10.84 -7.23
C CYS A 103 12.82 -11.19 -8.55
N CYS A 104 13.48 -10.93 -9.69
CA CYS A 104 13.02 -11.43 -10.99
C CYS A 104 12.95 -12.98 -11.07
N HIS A 105 13.42 -13.69 -10.04
CA HIS A 105 13.22 -15.14 -9.86
C HIS A 105 11.93 -15.56 -9.23
N GLU A 106 11.22 -14.64 -8.60
CA GLU A 106 9.98 -14.92 -7.92
C GLU A 106 8.76 -14.46 -8.73
N ILE A 107 8.98 -13.74 -9.83
CA ILE A 107 7.91 -13.22 -10.69
C ILE A 107 7.65 -14.23 -11.81
N ASP A 108 6.47 -14.83 -11.81
CA ASP A 108 6.13 -15.92 -12.74
C ASP A 108 6.21 -15.48 -14.20
N ALA A 109 5.72 -14.28 -14.51
CA ALA A 109 5.77 -13.71 -15.84
C ALA A 109 7.21 -13.48 -16.35
N ALA A 110 8.17 -13.29 -15.45
CA ALA A 110 9.58 -13.08 -15.81
C ALA A 110 10.29 -14.39 -16.18
N ASN A 111 9.72 -15.55 -15.82
CA ASN A 111 10.34 -16.85 -16.11
C ASN A 111 10.38 -17.18 -17.61
N VAL A 112 9.53 -16.55 -18.44
CA VAL A 112 9.57 -16.68 -19.91
C VAL A 112 10.94 -16.29 -20.48
N PHE A 113 11.58 -15.26 -19.90
CA PHE A 113 12.91 -14.80 -20.32
C PHE A 113 14.06 -15.69 -19.86
N LYS A 114 13.79 -16.69 -19.02
CA LYS A 114 14.79 -17.68 -18.60
C LYS A 114 14.67 -18.99 -19.36
N SER A 115 13.47 -19.29 -19.86
CA SER A 115 13.19 -20.53 -20.60
C SER A 115 13.67 -20.50 -22.05
N GLU A 116 13.86 -19.34 -22.65
CA GLU A 116 14.28 -19.18 -24.05
C GLU A 116 15.40 -18.14 -24.12
N PRO A 117 16.70 -18.52 -24.19
CA PRO A 117 17.27 -19.30 -25.29
C PRO A 117 18.37 -20.30 -24.84
N THR A 118 19.26 -20.70 -25.77
CA THR A 118 20.30 -21.76 -25.70
C THR A 118 21.24 -21.73 -24.48
N GLU A 119 21.27 -20.63 -23.72
CA GLU A 119 21.99 -20.49 -22.45
C GLU A 119 21.11 -19.76 -21.41
N PRO A 120 21.00 -20.29 -20.18
CA PRO A 120 20.23 -19.65 -19.11
C PRO A 120 20.91 -18.35 -18.65
N VAL A 121 20.14 -17.28 -18.49
CA VAL A 121 20.60 -15.99 -17.92
C VAL A 121 20.37 -15.94 -16.41
N GLN A 122 21.24 -15.23 -15.66
CA GLN A 122 21.13 -15.11 -14.21
C GLN A 122 20.11 -14.03 -13.81
N CYS A 123 19.97 -12.98 -14.61
CA CYS A 123 18.99 -11.91 -14.42
C CYS A 123 18.20 -11.63 -15.69
N VAL A 124 16.92 -11.27 -15.56
CA VAL A 124 16.07 -10.88 -16.71
C VAL A 124 16.66 -9.71 -17.51
N THR A 125 17.44 -8.84 -16.86
CA THR A 125 18.09 -7.70 -17.52
C THR A 125 19.24 -8.09 -18.45
N GLU A 126 19.80 -9.30 -18.27
CA GLU A 126 20.87 -9.84 -19.11
C GLU A 126 20.33 -10.54 -20.37
N HIS A 127 19.02 -10.77 -20.44
CA HIS A 127 18.39 -11.36 -21.60
C HIS A 127 18.64 -10.49 -22.85
N PRO A 128 19.01 -11.08 -24.00
CA PRO A 128 19.34 -10.31 -25.21
C PRO A 128 18.22 -9.36 -25.65
N ASP A 129 16.97 -9.79 -25.48
CA ASP A 129 15.81 -8.98 -25.85
C ASP A 129 15.46 -7.90 -24.83
N PHE A 130 16.01 -7.92 -23.62
CA PHE A 130 15.68 -6.93 -22.59
C PHE A 130 16.01 -5.51 -23.08
N ASN A 131 17.21 -5.31 -23.63
CA ASN A 131 17.60 -4.00 -24.15
C ASN A 131 16.78 -3.64 -25.41
N ALA A 132 16.61 -4.60 -26.32
CA ALA A 132 15.91 -4.38 -27.59
C ALA A 132 14.42 -4.05 -27.41
N VAL A 133 13.75 -4.62 -26.41
CA VAL A 133 12.30 -4.48 -26.21
C VAL A 133 11.95 -3.54 -25.06
N VAL A 134 12.62 -3.64 -23.92
CA VAL A 134 12.24 -2.93 -22.68
C VAL A 134 12.90 -1.56 -22.59
N LEU A 135 14.18 -1.44 -23.00
CA LEU A 135 14.93 -0.19 -22.86
C LEU A 135 15.01 0.65 -24.15
N HIS A 136 14.70 0.08 -25.31
CA HIS A 136 14.88 0.77 -26.59
C HIS A 136 13.86 1.91 -26.76
N PRO A 137 14.28 3.20 -26.78
CA PRO A 137 13.35 4.34 -26.74
C PRO A 137 12.37 4.36 -27.91
N ARG A 138 12.81 3.92 -29.10
CA ARG A 138 11.94 3.88 -30.28
C ARG A 138 10.85 2.82 -30.18
N VAL A 139 11.14 1.68 -29.54
CA VAL A 139 10.16 0.60 -29.37
C VAL A 139 9.08 1.09 -28.42
N LEU A 140 9.47 1.70 -27.29
CA LEU A 140 8.53 2.29 -26.33
C LEU A 140 7.68 3.41 -26.97
N GLN A 141 8.27 4.29 -27.78
CA GLN A 141 7.52 5.35 -28.48
C GLN A 141 6.49 4.78 -29.46
N VAL A 142 6.84 3.73 -30.21
CA VAL A 142 5.92 3.10 -31.16
C VAL A 142 4.79 2.38 -30.42
N ALA A 143 5.12 1.64 -29.37
CA ALA A 143 4.14 0.96 -28.52
C ALA A 143 3.18 1.97 -27.86
N ALA A 144 3.70 3.11 -27.39
CA ALA A 144 2.90 4.15 -26.74
C ALA A 144 1.79 4.72 -27.63
N ASN A 145 1.96 4.74 -28.96
CA ASN A 145 0.92 5.24 -29.87
C ASN A 145 -0.37 4.40 -29.83
N GLY A 146 -0.29 3.13 -29.41
CA GLY A 146 -1.45 2.23 -29.28
C GLY A 146 -2.05 2.18 -27.88
N LEU A 147 -1.46 2.89 -26.90
CA LEU A 147 -1.85 2.83 -25.50
C LEU A 147 -2.56 4.11 -25.08
N ARG A 148 -3.63 3.96 -24.29
CA ARG A 148 -4.35 5.09 -23.73
C ARG A 148 -3.54 5.74 -22.61
N THR A 149 -3.40 7.05 -22.68
CA THR A 149 -2.87 7.87 -21.59
C THR A 149 -3.91 8.06 -20.48
N ARG A 150 -3.48 8.56 -19.30
CA ARG A 150 -4.41 8.94 -18.20
C ARG A 150 -5.48 9.96 -18.64
N GLN A 151 -5.22 10.67 -19.74
CA GLN A 151 -6.13 11.66 -20.33
C GLN A 151 -7.08 11.05 -21.36
N GLY A 152 -7.06 9.72 -21.55
CA GLY A 152 -7.94 9.02 -22.50
C GLY A 152 -7.60 9.22 -23.98
N LYS A 153 -6.50 9.90 -24.29
CA LYS A 153 -5.90 9.96 -25.63
C LYS A 153 -5.00 8.76 -25.85
#